data_AF-A0A6G7LST6-F1
#
_entry.id   AF-A0A6G7LST6-F1
#
_cell.length_a   1.000
_cell.length_b   1.000
_cell.length_c   1.000
_cell.angle_alpha   90.00
_cell.angle_beta   90.00
_cell.angle_gamma   90.00
#
_symmetry.space_group_name_H-M   'P 1'
#
loop_
_entity.id
_entity.type
_entity.pdbx_description
1 polymer ?
#
loop_
_entity_poly.entity_id
_entity_poly.type
_entity_poly.pdbx_seq_one_letter_code
_entity_poly.pdbx_strand_id
1 'polypeptide(L)'
;MKLNSALSLVAMGVISVLQVSQAAPVYEVVNLDEYDLKGNLADTRTGYGMGVNANNEAIAVAKGKKKLSTSDVDNDDGIIDIEDGIAPEEKITYSINKPIIANNFTFNSQENDPVSPWTPNFESINGSTPPADTDPADPTSVNSVDSFLYDINDAGIRVGAMTGKEKKVDYTGETEGQDYWYYRDFEQRGFVKDGSTEVPLLPPYTTYIKDDKTAELGGWSMASAINSKNQIAGYASTAISKYGAERVAACLGSDNTLPLDVCLQREKYPNANNTRNIQYQMRAYVWQYENGAVTGTELPLGLTPGDSEYTFTAQGLGLNNAGVVAGRSHVYRNGDTDNLRMDAAYWSQDANGEYKYHWIPVVDDDVRNSIAYDINDAGLLVGSYNKYIQGYIRDKFFIYDTNNPETKPVTPNDFYNTMSDLSSKPRDINNKGQVVGYIESTHDKDKPRPKVGFLFDKESGEFSNLNKLLTCESKGYEKDAEGNWKRHEVSVEDGSGKTLTYNTDIVVVEANSINEDGTIVGTAFIRKPSYQFDDKGNLVVGDNGKPLFELNGNGQPVTSYLPRMVVLKPNSNGEACTQVDDDDINKPFERSGAASFGWLALLPLIWWRRRKI
;
A
#
# COMPACT_ATOMS: atom_id res chain seq x y z
N MET A 1 -14.99 -62.49 33.82
CA MET A 1 -13.83 -61.90 34.52
C MET A 1 -13.50 -60.59 33.82
N LYS A 2 -13.66 -59.49 34.55
CA LYS A 2 -13.22 -58.10 34.34
C LYS A 2 -13.70 -57.31 33.09
N LEU A 3 -14.60 -56.37 33.41
CA LEU A 3 -14.86 -55.09 32.73
C LEU A 3 -13.59 -54.23 32.61
N ASN A 4 -13.57 -53.37 31.59
CA ASN A 4 -13.31 -51.92 31.63
C ASN A 4 -13.72 -51.34 30.26
N SER A 5 -14.86 -50.67 30.03
CA SER A 5 -15.21 -49.25 30.33
C SER A 5 -14.03 -48.28 30.17
N ALA A 6 -14.10 -47.19 29.39
CA ALA A 6 -15.25 -46.34 29.15
C ALA A 6 -15.20 -45.57 27.82
N LEU A 7 -16.42 -45.24 27.36
CA LEU A 7 -16.76 -44.20 26.40
C LEU A 7 -15.99 -42.90 26.67
N SER A 8 -15.40 -42.35 25.60
CA SER A 8 -14.93 -40.97 25.53
C SER A 8 -16.13 -40.03 25.66
N LEU A 9 -16.25 -39.38 26.82
CA LEU A 9 -17.20 -38.31 27.06
C LEU A 9 -16.69 -37.05 26.36
N VAL A 10 -17.54 -36.55 25.47
CA VAL A 10 -17.60 -35.14 25.07
C VAL A 10 -17.62 -34.27 26.33
N ALA A 11 -16.50 -33.59 26.59
CA ALA A 11 -16.46 -32.48 27.52
C ALA A 11 -16.52 -31.19 26.72
N MET A 12 -17.74 -30.71 26.45
CA MET A 12 -17.97 -29.29 26.18
C MET A 12 -17.61 -28.53 27.45
N GLY A 13 -16.35 -28.11 27.56
CA GLY A 13 -15.92 -27.13 28.54
C GLY A 13 -16.36 -25.76 28.08
N VAL A 14 -17.48 -25.27 28.62
CA VAL A 14 -17.80 -23.83 28.61
C VAL A 14 -16.69 -23.14 29.41
N ILE A 15 -15.74 -22.54 28.70
CA ILE A 15 -14.80 -21.60 29.32
C ILE A 15 -15.60 -20.32 29.56
N SER A 16 -16.11 -20.16 30.77
CA SER A 16 -16.45 -18.85 31.31
C SER A 16 -15.14 -18.08 31.47
N VAL A 17 -14.70 -17.40 30.41
CA VAL A 17 -13.64 -16.40 30.49
C VAL A 17 -14.23 -15.25 31.30
N LEU A 18 -13.67 -15.01 32.48
CA LEU A 18 -13.82 -13.72 33.13
C LEU A 18 -13.34 -12.67 32.13
N GLN A 19 -14.29 -11.93 31.53
CA GLN A 19 -14.00 -10.73 30.77
C GLN A 19 -13.37 -9.71 31.72
N VAL A 20 -12.05 -9.82 31.92
CA VAL A 20 -11.27 -8.63 32.18
C VAL A 20 -11.29 -7.91 30.85
N SER A 21 -12.22 -6.98 30.67
CA SER A 21 -12.16 -6.03 29.57
C SER A 21 -10.84 -5.29 29.72
N GLN A 22 -9.79 -5.72 29.01
CA GLN A 22 -8.67 -4.83 28.82
C GLN A 22 -9.21 -3.62 28.06
N ALA A 23 -8.97 -2.43 28.60
CA ALA A 23 -9.24 -1.21 27.85
C ALA A 23 -8.46 -1.28 26.54
N ALA A 24 -9.06 -0.80 25.44
CA ALA A 24 -8.37 -0.71 24.17
C ALA A 24 -7.00 -0.02 24.35
N PRO A 25 -5.94 -0.52 23.70
CA PRO A 25 -4.61 0.04 23.86
C PRO A 25 -4.59 1.51 23.44
N VAL A 26 -3.88 2.34 24.20
CA VAL A 26 -3.54 3.71 23.79
C VAL A 26 -2.26 3.66 22.96
N TYR A 27 -2.20 4.44 21.89
CA TYR A 27 -1.08 4.49 20.96
C TYR A 27 -0.42 5.86 20.96
N GLU A 28 0.90 5.85 20.82
CA GLU A 28 1.72 7.04 20.59
C GLU A 28 2.43 6.93 19.24
N VAL A 29 2.48 8.02 18.50
CA VAL A 29 3.25 8.13 17.28
C VAL A 29 4.70 8.47 17.64
N VAL A 30 5.62 7.55 17.35
CA VAL A 30 7.02 7.63 17.83
C VAL A 30 8.01 8.22 16.82
N ASN A 31 7.56 8.47 15.58
CA ASN A 31 8.37 9.12 14.54
C ASN A 31 7.93 10.58 14.27
N LEU A 32 7.51 11.26 15.34
CA LEU A 32 7.23 12.70 15.33
C LEU A 32 8.44 13.50 15.80
N ASP A 33 8.69 14.60 15.10
CA ASP A 33 9.67 15.61 15.47
C ASP A 33 9.04 16.97 15.22
N GLU A 34 8.91 17.77 16.29
CA GLU A 34 8.20 19.06 16.29
C GLU A 34 6.80 19.01 15.62
N TYR A 35 6.04 17.95 15.90
CA TYR A 35 4.71 17.69 15.30
C TYR A 35 4.71 17.49 13.77
N ASP A 36 5.86 17.23 13.16
CA ASP A 36 6.00 16.75 11.78
C ASP A 36 6.37 15.27 11.74
N LEU A 37 5.83 14.53 10.77
CA LEU A 37 6.10 13.10 10.62
C LEU A 37 7.36 12.85 9.79
N LYS A 38 8.40 12.33 10.42
CA LYS A 38 9.61 11.86 9.75
C LYS A 38 9.34 10.49 9.11
N GLY A 39 8.68 10.52 7.96
CA GLY A 39 8.13 9.32 7.32
C GLY A 39 8.33 9.26 5.81
N ASN A 40 9.31 9.97 5.26
CA ASN A 40 9.71 9.94 3.85
C ASN A 40 11.22 10.17 3.70
N LEU A 41 11.77 9.81 2.55
CA LEU A 41 13.15 10.15 2.19
C LEU A 41 13.23 11.62 1.74
N ALA A 42 14.41 12.23 1.91
CA ALA A 42 14.72 13.52 1.28
C ALA A 42 14.48 13.46 -0.24
N ASP A 43 14.03 14.57 -0.83
CA ASP A 43 13.66 14.70 -2.25
C ASP A 43 12.55 13.74 -2.72
N THR A 44 11.75 13.21 -1.79
CA THR A 44 10.53 12.47 -2.11
C THR A 44 9.31 13.14 -1.49
N ARG A 45 8.19 13.07 -2.19
CA ARG A 45 6.95 13.74 -1.80
C ARG A 45 6.19 12.97 -0.72
N THR A 46 6.29 11.64 -0.72
CA THR A 46 5.46 10.77 0.11
C THR A 46 6.25 9.58 0.64
N GLY A 47 5.81 9.01 1.76
CA GLY A 47 6.29 7.73 2.24
C GLY A 47 5.16 6.88 2.83
N TYR A 48 5.33 5.57 2.73
CA TYR A 48 4.33 4.57 3.12
C TYR A 48 5.03 3.46 3.90
N GLY A 49 4.63 3.25 5.16
CA GLY A 49 5.12 2.13 5.96
C GLY A 49 4.56 0.81 5.45
N MET A 50 5.38 -0.24 5.40
CA MET A 50 5.02 -1.52 4.76
C MET A 50 5.00 -2.68 5.76
N GLY A 51 6.06 -2.84 6.55
CA GLY A 51 6.26 -3.97 7.46
C GLY A 51 7.05 -3.58 8.71
N VAL A 52 6.89 -4.33 9.80
CA VAL A 52 7.67 -4.17 11.05
C VAL A 52 7.94 -5.54 11.67
N ASN A 53 9.17 -5.77 12.12
CA ASN A 53 9.56 -7.04 12.78
C ASN A 53 9.52 -6.94 14.32
N ALA A 54 9.82 -8.04 15.01
CA ALA A 54 9.85 -8.10 16.47
C ALA A 54 11.00 -7.31 17.11
N ASN A 55 12.00 -6.89 16.33
CA ASN A 55 13.12 -6.06 16.79
C ASN A 55 12.85 -4.55 16.66
N ASN A 56 11.61 -4.16 16.33
CA ASN A 56 11.22 -2.77 16.06
C ASN A 56 12.05 -2.12 14.95
N GLU A 57 12.26 -2.90 13.89
CA GLU A 57 12.74 -2.43 12.61
C GLU A 57 11.58 -2.41 11.61
N ALA A 58 11.37 -1.25 11.00
CA ALA A 58 10.34 -1.00 10.02
C ALA A 58 10.93 -0.83 8.63
N ILE A 59 10.14 -1.21 7.63
CA ILE A 59 10.44 -1.03 6.20
C ILE A 59 9.35 -0.22 5.53
N ALA A 60 9.73 0.52 4.50
CA ALA A 60 8.84 1.46 3.85
C ALA A 60 9.26 1.75 2.40
N VAL A 61 8.35 2.42 1.68
CA VAL A 61 8.59 2.92 0.33
C VAL A 61 8.28 4.41 0.27
N ALA A 62 9.23 5.19 -0.24
CA ALA A 62 9.07 6.57 -0.61
C ALA A 62 8.65 6.68 -2.08
N LYS A 63 7.72 7.59 -2.39
CA LYS A 63 7.23 7.80 -3.76
C LYS A 63 7.15 9.26 -4.14
N GLY A 64 7.21 9.50 -5.45
CA GLY A 64 7.06 10.83 -6.02
C GLY A 64 8.34 11.62 -5.78
N LYS A 65 9.41 11.30 -6.51
CA LYS A 65 10.62 12.10 -6.50
C LYS A 65 10.25 13.55 -6.82
N LYS A 66 10.73 14.50 -6.02
CA LYS A 66 10.45 15.92 -6.26
C LYS A 66 11.14 16.34 -7.57
N LYS A 67 10.42 17.10 -8.39
CA LYS A 67 10.92 17.65 -9.67
C LYS A 67 11.85 18.84 -9.53
N LEU A 68 11.92 19.37 -8.31
CA LEU A 68 12.74 20.48 -7.95
C LEU A 68 13.78 19.85 -7.02
N SER A 69 15.02 19.70 -7.49
CA SER A 69 16.15 19.49 -6.61
C SER A 69 16.69 20.85 -6.16
N THR A 70 17.51 20.85 -5.12
CA THR A 70 18.26 22.02 -4.66
C THR A 70 19.17 22.63 -5.74
N SER A 71 19.37 21.94 -6.87
CA SER A 71 20.20 22.35 -8.01
C SER A 71 19.43 22.87 -9.22
N ASP A 72 18.09 22.82 -9.24
CA ASP A 72 17.26 23.25 -10.39
C ASP A 72 17.10 24.78 -10.52
N VAL A 73 17.95 25.54 -9.82
CA VAL A 73 18.00 27.00 -9.91
C VAL A 73 19.40 27.39 -10.38
N ASP A 74 19.49 27.92 -11.59
CA ASP A 74 20.67 28.58 -12.18
C ASP A 74 21.07 29.88 -11.43
N ASN A 75 21.02 29.91 -10.10
CA ASN A 75 21.53 31.01 -9.30
C ASN A 75 22.42 30.44 -8.17
N ASP A 76 23.70 30.83 -8.22
CA ASP A 76 24.83 30.49 -7.34
C ASP A 76 24.64 30.76 -5.82
N ASP A 77 23.42 31.03 -5.33
CA ASP A 77 23.16 31.50 -3.96
C ASP A 77 22.29 30.56 -3.08
N GLY A 78 22.17 29.28 -3.44
CA GLY A 78 21.87 28.21 -2.48
C GLY A 78 20.40 27.92 -2.13
N ILE A 79 20.16 26.61 -1.95
CA ILE A 79 19.16 25.94 -1.11
C ILE A 79 17.71 26.43 -1.28
N ILE A 80 17.00 25.92 -2.29
CA ILE A 80 15.55 25.75 -2.12
C ILE A 80 15.35 24.53 -1.21
N ASP A 81 15.04 24.75 0.07
CA ASP A 81 14.54 23.71 0.96
C ASP A 81 13.04 23.52 0.68
N ILE A 82 12.72 22.46 -0.06
CA ILE A 82 11.35 22.17 -0.55
C ILE A 82 10.62 21.25 0.46
N GLU A 83 11.08 21.19 1.72
CA GLU A 83 10.43 20.35 2.75
C GLU A 83 9.23 21.04 3.44
N ASP A 84 9.14 22.37 3.33
CA ASP A 84 8.07 23.14 3.98
C ASP A 84 6.71 23.02 3.30
N GLY A 85 6.66 22.58 2.03
CA GLY A 85 5.43 22.53 1.23
C GLY A 85 5.34 21.37 0.24
N ILE A 86 4.25 21.37 -0.54
CA ILE A 86 3.96 20.31 -1.51
C ILE A 86 4.63 20.59 -2.86
N ALA A 87 5.78 19.95 -3.09
CA ALA A 87 6.50 19.99 -4.36
C ALA A 87 5.76 19.25 -5.50
N PRO A 88 5.99 19.63 -6.77
CA PRO A 88 5.61 18.79 -7.90
C PRO A 88 6.48 17.52 -7.91
N GLU A 89 5.90 16.40 -8.34
CA GLU A 89 6.58 15.12 -8.43
C GLU A 89 6.92 14.73 -9.88
N GLU A 90 7.91 13.86 -10.02
CA GLU A 90 8.29 13.27 -11.29
C GLU A 90 7.15 12.45 -11.88
N LYS A 91 6.88 12.71 -13.16
CA LYS A 91 5.82 12.01 -13.90
C LYS A 91 6.43 10.85 -14.65
N ILE A 92 6.10 9.63 -14.23
CA ILE A 92 6.50 8.41 -14.93
C ILE A 92 5.95 8.46 -16.35
N THR A 93 6.85 8.47 -17.33
CA THR A 93 6.52 8.43 -18.76
C THR A 93 7.03 7.12 -19.34
N TYR A 94 6.11 6.25 -19.76
CA TYR A 94 6.48 5.02 -20.45
C TYR A 94 6.80 5.30 -21.92
N SER A 95 8.08 5.38 -22.23
CA SER A 95 8.57 5.64 -23.58
C SER A 95 9.88 4.91 -23.82
N ILE A 96 10.05 4.37 -25.02
CA ILE A 96 11.33 3.83 -25.48
C ILE A 96 12.28 4.92 -26.01
N ASN A 97 11.78 6.16 -26.16
CA ASN A 97 12.54 7.30 -26.70
C ASN A 97 13.02 8.27 -25.60
N LYS A 98 12.76 7.96 -24.32
CA LYS A 98 13.18 8.78 -23.18
C LYS A 98 13.86 7.90 -22.13
N PRO A 99 14.81 8.45 -21.36
CA PRO A 99 15.36 7.77 -20.19
C PRO A 99 14.26 7.27 -19.24
N ILE A 100 14.52 6.12 -18.63
CA ILE A 100 13.69 5.54 -17.58
C ILE A 100 14.07 6.21 -16.27
N ILE A 101 13.08 6.84 -15.62
CA ILE A 101 13.26 7.56 -14.36
C ILE A 101 12.54 6.79 -13.25
N ALA A 102 13.26 6.47 -12.19
CA ALA A 102 12.72 5.87 -10.97
C ALA A 102 11.85 6.86 -10.20
N ASN A 103 10.81 6.35 -9.56
CA ASN A 103 9.90 7.16 -8.74
C ASN A 103 9.51 6.48 -7.42
N ASN A 104 9.99 5.27 -7.17
CA ASN A 104 9.75 4.50 -5.95
C ASN A 104 11.09 4.05 -5.35
N PHE A 105 11.31 4.37 -4.08
CA PHE A 105 12.57 4.14 -3.39
C PHE A 105 12.30 3.51 -2.03
N THR A 106 13.17 2.60 -1.64
CA THR A 106 13.02 1.81 -0.41
C THR A 106 13.83 2.42 0.72
N PHE A 107 13.30 2.31 1.95
CA PHE A 107 14.00 2.73 3.16
C PHE A 107 13.60 1.87 4.34
N ASN A 108 14.46 1.84 5.35
CA ASN A 108 14.17 1.25 6.65
C ASN A 108 14.23 2.32 7.75
N SER A 109 13.72 2.00 8.92
CA SER A 109 13.91 2.79 10.13
C SER A 109 13.84 1.87 11.36
N GLN A 110 14.58 2.20 12.41
CA GLN A 110 14.75 1.31 13.56
C GLN A 110 14.65 2.10 14.87
N GLU A 111 14.05 1.50 15.90
CA GLU A 111 13.91 2.13 17.22
C GLU A 111 15.26 2.37 17.91
N ASN A 112 16.19 1.44 17.75
CA ASN A 112 17.46 1.39 18.45
C ASN A 112 18.58 2.19 17.76
N ASP A 113 18.26 2.99 16.74
CA ASP A 113 19.24 3.89 16.13
C ASP A 113 19.73 4.89 17.19
N PRO A 114 21.04 4.94 17.52
CA PRO A 114 21.53 5.75 18.62
C PRO A 114 21.50 7.26 18.33
N VAL A 115 21.30 7.65 17.07
CA VAL A 115 21.32 9.05 16.63
C VAL A 115 19.92 9.52 16.25
N SER A 116 19.21 8.71 15.47
CA SER A 116 17.91 9.11 14.90
C SER A 116 16.91 7.95 14.89
N PRO A 117 16.37 7.56 16.06
CA PRO A 117 15.32 6.55 16.17
C PRO A 117 14.19 6.81 15.18
N TRP A 118 13.71 5.75 14.54
CA TRP A 118 12.59 5.77 13.59
C TRP A 118 12.71 6.73 12.40
N THR A 119 13.90 7.28 12.15
CA THR A 119 14.14 8.15 11.00
C THR A 119 14.39 7.32 9.73
N PRO A 120 13.84 7.71 8.58
CA PRO A 120 14.07 7.04 7.30
C PRO A 120 15.56 6.96 6.92
N ASN A 121 16.04 5.74 6.69
CA ASN A 121 17.37 5.44 6.17
C ASN A 121 17.25 4.72 4.82
N PHE A 122 17.79 5.33 3.75
CA PHE A 122 17.68 4.82 2.39
C PHE A 122 18.26 3.41 2.28
N GLU A 123 17.53 2.53 1.60
CA GLU A 123 17.95 1.17 1.35
C GLU A 123 18.10 0.92 -0.17
N SER A 124 19.35 0.79 -0.60
CA SER A 124 19.70 0.50 -1.99
C SER A 124 19.24 -0.90 -2.40
N ILE A 125 18.48 -0.96 -3.49
CA ILE A 125 18.00 -2.19 -4.12
C ILE A 125 18.42 -2.17 -5.58
N ASN A 126 19.01 -3.26 -6.07
CA ASN A 126 19.52 -3.36 -7.44
C ASN A 126 20.44 -2.17 -7.81
N GLY A 127 21.27 -1.72 -6.85
CA GLY A 127 22.20 -0.61 -7.03
C GLY A 127 21.55 0.77 -7.22
N SER A 128 20.29 0.94 -6.79
CA SER A 128 19.66 2.25 -6.70
C SER A 128 20.43 3.16 -5.73
N THR A 129 20.45 4.46 -6.02
CA THR A 129 21.03 5.51 -5.17
C THR A 129 19.93 6.30 -4.47
N PRO A 130 20.26 7.00 -3.35
CA PRO A 130 19.34 7.94 -2.71
C PRO A 130 18.71 8.90 -3.74
N PRO A 131 17.41 9.23 -3.59
CA PRO A 131 16.73 10.15 -4.50
C PRO A 131 17.42 11.52 -4.62
N ALA A 132 17.95 12.01 -3.50
CA ALA A 132 18.64 13.29 -3.40
C ALA A 132 20.02 13.31 -4.08
N ASP A 133 20.58 12.14 -4.41
CA ASP A 133 21.88 12.05 -5.09
C ASP A 133 21.75 12.16 -6.62
N THR A 134 20.53 12.32 -7.15
CA THR A 134 20.33 12.53 -8.59
C THR A 134 20.53 13.99 -8.96
N ASP A 135 21.43 14.25 -9.90
CA ASP A 135 21.62 15.53 -10.58
C ASP A 135 20.92 15.52 -11.96
N PRO A 136 19.88 16.35 -12.17
CA PRO A 136 19.21 16.48 -13.47
C PRO A 136 20.14 16.91 -14.62
N ALA A 137 21.25 17.59 -14.33
CA ALA A 137 22.24 18.01 -15.32
C ALA A 137 23.23 16.88 -15.68
N ASP A 138 23.34 15.83 -14.86
CA ASP A 138 24.14 14.64 -15.13
C ASP A 138 23.25 13.40 -15.33
N PRO A 139 22.96 13.02 -16.59
CA PRO A 139 22.17 11.83 -16.90
C PRO A 139 22.72 10.52 -16.34
N THR A 140 23.98 10.47 -15.92
CA THR A 140 24.58 9.26 -15.32
C THR A 140 24.24 9.09 -13.84
N SER A 141 23.81 10.17 -13.18
CA SER A 141 23.35 10.17 -11.79
C SER A 141 21.87 9.78 -11.65
N VAL A 142 21.11 9.78 -12.75
CA VAL A 142 19.66 9.51 -12.75
C VAL A 142 19.37 8.05 -12.45
N ASN A 143 18.63 7.82 -11.38
CA ASN A 143 18.18 6.50 -10.99
C ASN A 143 17.03 6.00 -11.90
N SER A 144 17.12 4.75 -12.37
CA SER A 144 16.15 4.10 -13.28
C SER A 144 15.45 2.88 -12.66
N VAL A 145 15.77 2.55 -11.41
CA VAL A 145 15.24 1.40 -10.69
C VAL A 145 14.15 1.83 -9.73
N ASP A 146 12.92 1.38 -9.97
CA ASP A 146 11.86 1.40 -8.96
C ASP A 146 12.01 0.18 -8.04
N SER A 147 11.97 0.40 -6.72
CA SER A 147 12.00 -0.66 -5.71
C SER A 147 10.84 -0.55 -4.72
N PHE A 148 10.41 -1.71 -4.22
CA PHE A 148 9.38 -1.87 -3.20
C PHE A 148 9.83 -2.92 -2.18
N LEU A 149 9.65 -2.61 -0.90
CA LEU A 149 9.72 -3.58 0.18
C LEU A 149 8.31 -3.92 0.62
N TYR A 150 8.05 -5.21 0.85
CA TYR A 150 6.73 -5.68 1.26
C TYR A 150 6.75 -6.31 2.66
N ASP A 151 7.82 -7.01 3.02
CA ASP A 151 7.90 -7.70 4.30
C ASP A 151 9.34 -7.88 4.79
N ILE A 152 9.50 -8.07 6.11
CA ILE A 152 10.76 -8.25 6.84
C ILE A 152 10.57 -9.26 7.98
N ASN A 153 11.50 -10.21 8.11
CA ASN A 153 11.49 -11.13 9.25
C ASN A 153 12.40 -10.66 10.41
N ASP A 154 12.36 -11.37 11.53
CA ASP A 154 13.14 -11.06 12.73
C ASP A 154 14.66 -11.23 12.56
N ALA A 155 15.11 -11.87 11.48
CA ALA A 155 16.52 -11.93 11.12
C ALA A 155 16.98 -10.69 10.32
N GLY A 156 16.09 -9.74 10.05
CA GLY A 156 16.37 -8.55 9.23
C GLY A 156 16.40 -8.82 7.73
N ILE A 157 15.93 -10.00 7.30
CA ILE A 157 15.86 -10.36 5.88
C ILE A 157 14.59 -9.74 5.28
N ARG A 158 14.77 -8.98 4.22
CA ARG A 158 13.72 -8.20 3.58
C ARG A 158 13.37 -8.79 2.22
N VAL A 159 12.10 -8.70 1.86
CA VAL A 159 11.61 -9.15 0.55
C VAL A 159 10.76 -8.09 -0.12
N GLY A 160 10.76 -8.14 -1.45
CA GLY A 160 10.22 -7.03 -2.24
C GLY A 160 10.09 -7.32 -3.72
N ALA A 161 9.91 -6.26 -4.49
CA ALA A 161 10.04 -6.27 -5.93
C ALA A 161 10.81 -5.06 -6.45
N MET A 162 11.43 -5.24 -7.62
CA MET A 162 12.22 -4.21 -8.28
C MET A 162 12.07 -4.26 -9.81
N THR A 163 12.36 -3.15 -10.49
CA THR A 163 12.54 -3.11 -11.94
C THR A 163 13.98 -3.39 -12.35
N GLY A 164 14.20 -3.73 -13.62
CA GLY A 164 15.55 -3.82 -14.17
C GLY A 164 16.21 -2.45 -14.31
N LYS A 165 17.55 -2.43 -14.34
CA LYS A 165 18.33 -1.24 -14.67
C LYS A 165 18.10 -0.83 -16.12
N GLU A 166 18.12 0.47 -16.39
CA GLU A 166 18.11 0.99 -17.75
C GLU A 166 19.29 0.44 -18.57
N LYS A 167 18.98 0.11 -19.82
CA LYS A 167 19.93 -0.17 -20.89
C LYS A 167 19.62 0.71 -22.08
N LYS A 168 20.65 0.93 -22.90
CA LYS A 168 20.59 1.78 -24.10
C LYS A 168 20.98 0.97 -25.33
N VAL A 169 20.40 1.33 -26.46
CA VAL A 169 20.84 0.90 -27.78
C VAL A 169 20.79 2.11 -28.71
N ASP A 170 21.76 2.22 -29.62
CA ASP A 170 21.88 3.36 -30.53
C ASP A 170 20.60 3.56 -31.35
N TYR A 171 20.14 4.80 -31.43
CA TYR A 171 18.99 5.18 -32.22
C TYR A 171 19.35 5.19 -33.71
N THR A 172 18.59 4.46 -34.53
CA THR A 172 18.82 4.39 -35.98
C THR A 172 17.68 5.03 -36.79
N GLY A 173 16.83 5.86 -36.16
CA GLY A 173 15.75 6.58 -36.84
C GLY A 173 16.13 7.99 -37.28
N GLU A 174 15.13 8.79 -37.66
CA GLU A 174 15.32 10.13 -38.25
C GLU A 174 14.99 11.29 -37.29
N THR A 175 14.66 10.99 -36.04
CA THR A 175 14.36 12.01 -35.03
C THR A 175 15.62 12.77 -34.65
N GLU A 176 15.65 14.07 -35.00
CA GLU A 176 16.75 14.97 -34.64
C GLU A 176 16.91 15.05 -33.12
N GLY A 177 18.16 14.94 -32.65
CA GLY A 177 18.51 15.01 -31.22
C GLY A 177 18.23 13.75 -30.40
N GLN A 178 17.87 12.62 -31.03
CA GLN A 178 17.72 11.34 -30.33
C GLN A 178 18.95 10.45 -30.54
N ASP A 179 19.68 10.18 -29.46
CA ASP A 179 20.88 9.33 -29.52
C ASP A 179 20.59 7.85 -29.26
N TYR A 180 19.61 7.55 -28.39
CA TYR A 180 19.36 6.20 -27.90
C TYR A 180 17.86 5.83 -27.89
N TRP A 181 17.62 4.53 -27.95
CA TRP A 181 16.43 3.90 -27.36
C TRP A 181 16.76 3.33 -25.98
N TYR A 182 15.76 3.32 -25.10
CA TYR A 182 15.88 2.94 -23.70
C TYR A 182 15.02 1.72 -23.38
N TYR A 183 15.58 0.75 -22.66
CA TYR A 183 14.89 -0.50 -22.29
C TYR A 183 15.43 -1.10 -20.98
N ARG A 184 14.81 -2.17 -20.48
CA ARG A 184 15.30 -2.98 -19.37
C ARG A 184 14.93 -4.45 -19.52
N ASP A 185 15.69 -5.33 -18.87
CA ASP A 185 15.53 -6.78 -19.03
C ASP A 185 14.16 -7.28 -18.51
N PHE A 186 13.67 -6.67 -17.44
CA PHE A 186 12.39 -7.01 -16.82
C PHE A 186 11.72 -5.78 -16.21
N GLU A 187 10.38 -5.83 -16.20
CA GLU A 187 9.54 -4.80 -15.59
C GLU A 187 9.24 -5.06 -14.12
N GLN A 188 9.35 -6.31 -13.66
CA GLN A 188 9.15 -6.66 -12.26
C GLN A 188 9.87 -7.97 -11.90
N ARG A 189 10.65 -7.91 -10.82
CA ARG A 189 11.41 -9.04 -10.25
C ARG A 189 11.27 -9.04 -8.75
N GLY A 190 10.82 -10.15 -8.18
CA GLY A 190 10.90 -10.37 -6.74
C GLY A 190 12.36 -10.48 -6.31
N PHE A 191 12.69 -10.07 -5.09
CA PHE A 191 14.03 -10.25 -4.53
C PHE A 191 13.97 -10.59 -3.05
N VAL A 192 15.07 -11.15 -2.56
CA VAL A 192 15.39 -11.26 -1.13
C VAL A 192 16.68 -10.52 -0.86
N LYS A 193 16.72 -9.77 0.25
CA LYS A 193 17.90 -9.03 0.70
C LYS A 193 18.25 -9.42 2.12
N ASP A 194 19.48 -9.90 2.30
CA ASP A 194 20.09 -10.30 3.57
C ASP A 194 21.40 -9.52 3.73
N GLY A 195 21.34 -8.44 4.51
CA GLY A 195 22.43 -7.46 4.62
C GLY A 195 22.81 -6.88 3.26
N SER A 196 24.04 -7.15 2.82
CA SER A 196 24.54 -6.73 1.51
C SER A 196 24.23 -7.73 0.38
N THR A 197 23.76 -8.93 0.71
CA THR A 197 23.42 -9.96 -0.28
C THR A 197 22.03 -9.70 -0.82
N GLU A 198 21.90 -9.51 -2.12
CA GLU A 198 20.62 -9.37 -2.82
C GLU A 198 20.51 -10.49 -3.86
N VAL A 199 19.43 -11.28 -3.78
CA VAL A 199 19.20 -12.41 -4.69
C VAL A 199 17.89 -12.20 -5.44
N PRO A 200 17.91 -12.13 -6.78
CA PRO A 200 16.69 -12.03 -7.57
C PRO A 200 15.92 -13.36 -7.59
N LEU A 201 14.62 -13.28 -7.39
CA LEU A 201 13.70 -14.42 -7.45
C LEU A 201 13.28 -14.64 -8.91
N LEU A 202 13.97 -15.53 -9.62
CA LEU A 202 13.64 -15.81 -11.02
C LEU A 202 12.30 -16.57 -11.14
N PRO A 203 11.36 -16.14 -12.01
CA PRO A 203 10.20 -16.94 -12.33
C PRO A 203 10.60 -18.07 -13.30
N PRO A 204 9.82 -19.16 -13.36
CA PRO A 204 10.08 -20.26 -14.29
C PRO A 204 10.08 -19.86 -15.77
N TYR A 205 9.29 -18.85 -16.14
CA TYR A 205 9.16 -18.41 -17.52
C TYR A 205 9.84 -17.06 -17.76
N THR A 206 10.98 -17.08 -18.46
CA THR A 206 11.80 -15.88 -18.76
C THR A 206 12.04 -15.65 -20.24
N THR A 207 11.84 -16.65 -21.09
CA THR A 207 12.16 -16.61 -22.53
C THR A 207 10.99 -17.11 -23.38
N TYR A 208 10.91 -16.58 -24.60
CA TYR A 208 9.98 -17.05 -25.63
C TYR A 208 10.77 -17.46 -26.87
N ILE A 209 10.47 -18.65 -27.41
CA ILE A 209 11.16 -19.21 -28.58
C ILE A 209 10.15 -19.45 -29.70
N LYS A 210 10.44 -18.96 -30.90
CA LYS A 210 9.67 -19.21 -32.12
C LYS A 210 10.58 -19.21 -33.34
N ASP A 211 10.45 -20.23 -34.19
CA ASP A 211 11.17 -20.36 -35.47
C ASP A 211 12.70 -20.14 -35.31
N ASP A 212 13.31 -20.82 -34.33
CA ASP A 212 14.74 -20.72 -33.95
C ASP A 212 15.21 -19.32 -33.47
N LYS A 213 14.29 -18.38 -33.24
CA LYS A 213 14.57 -17.09 -32.61
C LYS A 213 14.14 -17.10 -31.15
N THR A 214 14.96 -16.48 -30.30
CA THR A 214 14.71 -16.33 -28.86
C THR A 214 14.48 -14.86 -28.52
N ALA A 215 13.44 -14.60 -27.73
CA ALA A 215 13.16 -13.32 -27.10
C ALA A 215 13.36 -13.43 -25.58
N GLU A 216 14.22 -12.59 -25.03
CA GLU A 216 14.45 -12.46 -23.60
C GLU A 216 13.35 -11.56 -22.99
N LEU A 217 12.41 -12.18 -22.28
CA LEU A 217 11.28 -11.47 -21.70
C LEU A 217 11.55 -11.04 -20.25
N GLY A 218 12.45 -11.75 -19.57
CA GLY A 218 12.72 -11.61 -18.14
C GLY A 218 11.62 -12.26 -17.28
N GLY A 219 10.38 -12.32 -17.75
CA GLY A 219 9.25 -12.84 -16.98
C GLY A 219 8.74 -11.84 -15.93
N TRP A 220 7.96 -12.34 -14.98
CA TRP A 220 7.40 -11.57 -13.87
C TRP A 220 7.48 -12.33 -12.56
N SER A 221 8.01 -11.72 -11.50
CA SER A 221 7.93 -12.26 -10.15
C SER A 221 7.79 -11.18 -9.09
N MET A 222 7.28 -11.55 -7.92
CA MET A 222 7.15 -10.69 -6.76
C MET A 222 7.20 -11.54 -5.50
N ALA A 223 7.96 -11.12 -4.48
CA ALA A 223 7.82 -11.62 -3.12
C ALA A 223 6.85 -10.72 -2.36
N SER A 224 6.04 -11.29 -1.46
CA SER A 224 5.02 -10.57 -0.71
C SER A 224 5.12 -10.75 0.78
N ALA A 225 5.57 -11.92 1.25
CA ALA A 225 5.76 -12.21 2.66
C ALA A 225 6.97 -13.11 2.89
N ILE A 226 7.58 -13.05 4.07
CA ILE A 226 8.70 -13.87 4.53
C ILE A 226 8.50 -14.32 5.98
N ASN A 227 8.71 -15.61 6.26
CA ASN A 227 8.59 -16.13 7.62
C ASN A 227 9.95 -16.30 8.33
N SER A 228 9.92 -16.73 9.60
CA SER A 228 11.13 -16.95 10.41
C SER A 228 12.06 -18.07 9.90
N LYS A 229 11.57 -18.91 8.97
CA LYS A 229 12.32 -20.00 8.33
C LYS A 229 12.90 -19.63 6.97
N ASN A 230 12.86 -18.33 6.63
CA ASN A 230 13.29 -17.79 5.33
C ASN A 230 12.54 -18.40 4.13
N GLN A 231 11.32 -18.89 4.36
CA GLN A 231 10.38 -19.16 3.29
C GLN A 231 9.74 -17.85 2.88
N ILE A 232 9.56 -17.68 1.58
CA ILE A 232 9.09 -16.46 0.97
C ILE A 232 7.88 -16.81 0.12
N ALA A 233 6.72 -16.21 0.40
CA ALA A 233 5.53 -16.34 -0.43
C ALA A 233 5.46 -15.20 -1.45
N GLY A 234 4.87 -15.49 -2.60
CA GLY A 234 4.59 -14.48 -3.62
C GLY A 234 3.99 -15.11 -4.86
N TYR A 235 4.39 -14.62 -6.03
CA TYR A 235 3.93 -15.18 -7.30
C TYR A 235 4.89 -14.95 -8.45
N ALA A 236 4.81 -15.84 -9.45
CA ALA A 236 5.74 -15.91 -10.57
C ALA A 236 5.03 -16.28 -11.88
N SER A 237 5.57 -15.81 -13.01
CA SER A 237 5.13 -16.20 -14.34
C SER A 237 5.61 -17.61 -14.70
N THR A 238 4.71 -18.47 -15.13
CA THR A 238 5.00 -19.88 -15.47
C THR A 238 4.82 -20.20 -16.94
N ALA A 239 4.07 -19.37 -17.66
CA ALA A 239 3.98 -19.37 -19.11
C ALA A 239 3.58 -17.98 -19.62
N ILE A 240 3.67 -17.75 -20.92
CA ILE A 240 3.08 -16.57 -21.56
C ILE A 240 1.62 -16.84 -21.92
N SER A 241 0.77 -15.81 -21.87
CA SER A 241 -0.58 -15.89 -22.44
C SER A 241 -0.55 -15.98 -23.97
N LYS A 242 -1.64 -16.45 -24.59
CA LYS A 242 -1.76 -16.48 -26.06
C LYS A 242 -1.57 -15.09 -26.68
N TYR A 243 -2.28 -14.10 -26.16
CA TYR A 243 -2.17 -12.72 -26.64
C TYR A 243 -0.75 -12.15 -26.45
N GLY A 244 -0.12 -12.42 -25.30
CA GLY A 244 1.28 -12.04 -25.08
C GLY A 244 2.23 -12.70 -26.08
N ALA A 245 2.04 -13.99 -26.38
CA ALA A 245 2.84 -14.73 -27.35
C ALA A 245 2.71 -14.14 -28.76
N GLU A 246 1.50 -13.76 -29.18
CA GLU A 246 1.26 -13.10 -30.47
C GLU A 246 2.01 -11.77 -30.57
N ARG A 247 2.04 -10.99 -29.49
CA ARG A 247 2.76 -9.71 -29.42
C ARG A 247 4.28 -9.88 -29.48
N VAL A 248 4.82 -10.86 -28.75
CA VAL A 248 6.26 -11.19 -28.82
C VAL A 248 6.62 -11.72 -30.21
N ALA A 249 5.79 -12.58 -30.79
CA ALA A 249 6.00 -13.11 -32.14
C ALA A 249 6.00 -12.01 -33.21
N ALA A 250 5.20 -10.95 -33.04
CA ALA A 250 5.25 -9.79 -33.92
C ALA A 250 6.60 -9.06 -33.86
N CYS A 251 7.22 -8.93 -32.68
CA CYS A 251 8.57 -8.36 -32.55
C CYS A 251 9.67 -9.22 -33.19
N LEU A 252 9.48 -10.55 -33.23
CA LEU A 252 10.38 -11.50 -33.90
C LEU A 252 10.15 -11.59 -35.42
N GLY A 253 9.05 -11.01 -35.92
CA GLY A 253 8.67 -11.01 -37.33
C GLY A 253 9.59 -10.15 -38.20
N SER A 254 9.59 -10.41 -39.51
CA SER A 254 10.36 -9.64 -40.50
C SER A 254 9.88 -8.20 -40.66
N ASP A 255 8.62 -7.93 -40.28
CA ASP A 255 8.00 -6.62 -40.46
C ASP A 255 8.33 -5.65 -39.30
N ASN A 256 8.99 -6.13 -38.24
CA ASN A 256 9.44 -5.29 -37.14
C ASN A 256 10.69 -4.50 -37.54
N THR A 257 10.61 -3.17 -37.41
CA THR A 257 11.70 -2.24 -37.75
C THR A 257 12.53 -1.80 -36.54
N LEU A 258 12.12 -2.16 -35.32
CA LEU A 258 12.86 -1.84 -34.09
C LEU A 258 13.82 -2.98 -33.71
N PRO A 259 14.95 -2.68 -33.05
CA PRO A 259 15.71 -3.71 -32.34
C PRO A 259 14.81 -4.53 -31.42
N LEU A 260 15.08 -5.82 -31.29
CA LEU A 260 14.19 -6.77 -30.59
C LEU A 260 13.85 -6.30 -29.18
N ASP A 261 14.85 -5.95 -28.36
CA ASP A 261 14.63 -5.53 -26.97
C ASP A 261 13.81 -4.23 -26.86
N VAL A 262 13.97 -3.33 -27.83
CA VAL A 262 13.20 -2.07 -27.91
C VAL A 262 11.74 -2.35 -28.28
N CYS A 263 11.51 -3.26 -29.23
CA CYS A 263 10.15 -3.71 -29.57
C CYS A 263 9.49 -4.37 -28.35
N LEU A 264 10.18 -5.28 -27.68
CA LEU A 264 9.67 -5.95 -26.48
C LEU A 264 9.37 -4.96 -25.36
N GLN A 265 10.26 -4.00 -25.11
CA GLN A 265 10.05 -2.95 -24.11
C GLN A 265 8.76 -2.16 -24.38
N ARG A 266 8.51 -1.78 -25.63
CA ARG A 266 7.27 -1.10 -26.03
C ARG A 266 6.04 -1.94 -25.72
N GLU A 267 6.08 -3.25 -25.96
CA GLU A 267 4.97 -4.17 -25.66
C GLU A 267 4.82 -4.47 -24.16
N LYS A 268 5.90 -4.33 -23.38
CA LYS A 268 5.91 -4.47 -21.91
C LYS A 268 5.29 -3.24 -21.23
N TYR A 269 5.33 -2.06 -21.85
CA TYR A 269 4.72 -0.85 -21.31
C TYR A 269 3.18 -0.86 -21.37
N PRO A 270 2.49 -0.12 -20.46
CA PRO A 270 1.05 0.05 -20.54
C PRO A 270 0.64 0.77 -21.83
N ASN A 271 -0.38 0.25 -22.52
CA ASN A 271 -0.99 0.91 -23.67
C ASN A 271 -1.97 2.02 -23.24
N ALA A 272 -2.67 2.64 -24.20
CA ALA A 272 -3.62 3.73 -23.95
C ALA A 272 -4.79 3.36 -23.00
N ASN A 273 -5.09 2.07 -22.85
CA ASN A 273 -6.10 1.57 -21.90
C ASN A 273 -5.50 1.15 -20.56
N ASN A 274 -4.23 1.51 -20.30
CA ASN A 274 -3.47 1.13 -19.12
C ASN A 274 -3.32 -0.40 -18.94
N THR A 275 -3.28 -1.14 -20.04
CA THR A 275 -3.06 -2.60 -20.05
C THR A 275 -1.72 -2.93 -20.69
N ARG A 276 -1.02 -3.95 -20.17
CA ARG A 276 0.23 -4.43 -20.77
C ARG A 276 -0.09 -5.49 -21.83
N ASN A 277 0.60 -5.42 -22.96
CA ASN A 277 0.36 -6.34 -24.08
C ASN A 277 0.98 -7.72 -23.82
N ILE A 278 2.19 -7.76 -23.26
CA ILE A 278 2.81 -9.01 -22.81
C ILE A 278 2.22 -9.39 -21.45
N GLN A 279 1.36 -10.40 -21.46
CA GLN A 279 0.71 -10.96 -20.27
C GLN A 279 1.15 -12.41 -20.05
N TYR A 280 1.21 -12.83 -18.79
CA TYR A 280 1.69 -14.14 -18.37
C TYR A 280 0.63 -14.95 -17.64
N GLN A 281 0.73 -16.28 -17.72
CA GLN A 281 0.12 -17.18 -16.75
C GLN A 281 0.85 -17.02 -15.43
N MET A 282 0.12 -16.72 -14.35
CA MET A 282 0.70 -16.43 -13.04
C MET A 282 0.33 -17.52 -12.04
N ARG A 283 1.27 -17.89 -11.19
CA ARG A 283 1.07 -18.85 -10.10
C ARG A 283 1.51 -18.24 -8.79
N ALA A 284 0.79 -18.58 -7.72
CA ALA A 284 1.33 -18.42 -6.39
C ALA A 284 2.58 -19.28 -6.28
N TYR A 285 3.57 -18.80 -5.54
CA TYR A 285 4.91 -19.37 -5.54
C TYR A 285 5.51 -19.25 -4.15
N VAL A 286 6.30 -20.26 -3.76
CA VAL A 286 7.10 -20.22 -2.54
C VAL A 286 8.57 -20.36 -2.90
N TRP A 287 9.41 -19.46 -2.39
CA TRP A 287 10.85 -19.60 -2.46
C TRP A 287 11.41 -19.95 -1.08
N GLN A 288 12.37 -20.86 -1.02
CA GLN A 288 13.19 -21.09 0.16
C GLN A 288 14.52 -20.37 -0.05
N TYR A 289 14.87 -19.46 0.85
CA TYR A 289 16.17 -18.78 0.87
C TYR A 289 17.11 -19.42 1.89
N GLU A 290 18.26 -19.90 1.41
CA GLU A 290 19.30 -20.51 2.24
C GLU A 290 20.69 -20.16 1.69
N ASN A 291 21.56 -19.56 2.52
CA ASN A 291 22.97 -19.28 2.20
C ASN A 291 23.20 -18.56 0.86
N GLY A 292 22.41 -17.51 0.56
CA GLY A 292 22.54 -16.77 -0.69
C GLY A 292 21.96 -17.48 -1.92
N ALA A 293 21.34 -18.65 -1.76
CA ALA A 293 20.64 -19.36 -2.82
C ALA A 293 19.13 -19.36 -2.58
N VAL A 294 18.37 -19.43 -3.68
CA VAL A 294 16.91 -19.54 -3.65
C VAL A 294 16.45 -20.75 -4.45
N THR A 295 15.54 -21.53 -3.88
CA THR A 295 14.84 -22.61 -4.59
C THR A 295 13.36 -22.34 -4.59
N GLY A 296 12.70 -22.63 -5.71
CA GLY A 296 11.34 -22.18 -5.96
C GLY A 296 10.36 -23.32 -6.18
N THR A 297 9.18 -23.23 -5.59
CA THR A 297 8.08 -24.20 -5.71
C THR A 297 6.82 -23.51 -6.22
N GLU A 298 6.29 -24.00 -7.34
CA GLU A 298 4.99 -23.58 -7.88
C GLU A 298 3.86 -24.10 -7.01
N LEU A 299 2.89 -23.23 -6.68
CA LEU A 299 1.68 -23.65 -5.99
C LEU A 299 0.56 -23.95 -6.99
N PRO A 300 -0.22 -25.02 -6.77
CA PRO A 300 -1.27 -25.42 -7.70
C PRO A 300 -2.40 -24.40 -7.77
N LEU A 301 -3.06 -24.30 -8.93
CA LEU A 301 -4.31 -23.55 -9.07
C LEU A 301 -5.46 -24.25 -8.36
N GLY A 302 -6.49 -23.47 -8.02
CA GLY A 302 -7.77 -23.98 -7.54
C GLY A 302 -8.68 -24.61 -8.59
N LEU A 303 -8.17 -24.79 -9.79
CA LEU A 303 -8.87 -25.37 -10.93
C LEU A 303 -7.87 -26.10 -11.82
N THR A 304 -8.38 -26.95 -12.70
CA THR A 304 -7.60 -27.51 -13.80
C THR A 304 -7.90 -26.68 -15.05
N PRO A 305 -6.90 -25.97 -15.62
CA PRO A 305 -7.07 -25.32 -16.91
C PRO A 305 -7.36 -26.40 -17.96
N GLY A 306 -8.54 -26.37 -18.59
CA GLY A 306 -8.80 -27.15 -19.80
C GLY A 306 -8.14 -26.50 -21.03
N ASP A 307 -8.70 -26.72 -22.22
CA ASP A 307 -8.23 -26.09 -23.47
C ASP A 307 -8.60 -24.58 -23.58
N SER A 308 -8.85 -23.92 -22.45
CA SER A 308 -9.25 -22.52 -22.41
C SER A 308 -8.08 -21.59 -22.74
N GLU A 309 -8.36 -20.53 -23.51
CA GLU A 309 -7.39 -19.47 -23.82
C GLU A 309 -7.28 -18.42 -22.71
N TYR A 310 -7.96 -18.59 -21.57
CA TYR A 310 -7.90 -17.64 -20.46
C TYR A 310 -6.51 -17.55 -19.83
N THR A 311 -6.19 -16.36 -19.34
CA THR A 311 -5.04 -16.13 -18.46
C THR A 311 -5.45 -16.47 -17.03
N PHE A 312 -4.89 -17.56 -16.49
CA PHE A 312 -5.13 -17.99 -15.13
C PHE A 312 -4.08 -17.41 -14.17
N THR A 313 -4.55 -16.93 -13.03
CA THR A 313 -3.74 -16.22 -12.04
C THR A 313 -3.97 -16.82 -10.66
N ALA A 314 -2.88 -17.02 -9.93
CA ALA A 314 -2.87 -17.18 -8.48
C ALA A 314 -1.78 -16.31 -7.87
N GLN A 315 -1.99 -15.87 -6.63
CA GLN A 315 -1.10 -15.00 -5.88
C GLN A 315 -1.00 -15.47 -4.43
N GLY A 316 0.21 -15.72 -3.95
CA GLY A 316 0.50 -15.81 -2.51
C GLY A 316 0.85 -14.42 -1.98
N LEU A 317 0.28 -14.05 -0.84
CA LEU A 317 0.33 -12.69 -0.29
C LEU A 317 0.78 -12.67 1.17
N GLY A 318 0.41 -13.68 1.96
CA GLY A 318 0.83 -13.84 3.36
C GLY A 318 1.34 -15.25 3.64
N LEU A 319 2.05 -15.42 4.75
CA LEU A 319 2.76 -16.66 5.07
C LEU A 319 2.98 -16.80 6.58
N ASN A 320 2.59 -17.93 7.15
CA ASN A 320 2.92 -18.26 8.53
C ASN A 320 4.15 -19.19 8.66
N ASN A 321 4.59 -19.45 9.89
CA ASN A 321 5.74 -20.31 10.19
C ASN A 321 5.47 -21.80 9.96
N ALA A 322 4.21 -22.22 9.77
CA ALA A 322 3.88 -23.58 9.33
C ALA A 322 4.04 -23.77 7.80
N GLY A 323 4.38 -22.70 7.06
CA GLY A 323 4.49 -22.73 5.61
C GLY A 323 3.12 -22.64 4.92
N VAL A 324 2.06 -22.22 5.61
CA VAL A 324 0.74 -22.01 5.01
C VAL A 324 0.74 -20.64 4.33
N VAL A 325 0.44 -20.63 3.04
CA VAL A 325 0.40 -19.42 2.22
C VAL A 325 -1.04 -18.93 2.11
N ALA A 326 -1.30 -17.68 2.49
CA ALA A 326 -2.58 -17.00 2.24
C ALA A 326 -2.53 -16.24 0.91
N GLY A 327 -3.64 -16.20 0.18
CA GLY A 327 -3.72 -15.38 -1.02
C GLY A 327 -5.03 -15.51 -1.79
N ARG A 328 -4.94 -15.64 -3.11
CA ARG A 328 -6.10 -15.85 -3.99
C ARG A 328 -5.75 -16.60 -5.27
N SER A 329 -6.73 -17.28 -5.84
CA SER A 329 -6.61 -17.99 -7.11
C SER A 329 -7.86 -17.84 -7.95
N HIS A 330 -7.70 -17.97 -9.26
CA HIS A 330 -8.84 -18.32 -10.10
C HIS A 330 -9.41 -19.68 -9.68
N VAL A 331 -10.74 -19.77 -9.64
CA VAL A 331 -11.51 -20.93 -9.20
C VAL A 331 -12.87 -21.00 -9.94
N TYR A 332 -13.40 -22.21 -10.09
CA TYR A 332 -14.79 -22.46 -10.50
C TYR A 332 -15.60 -22.87 -9.27
N ARG A 333 -16.46 -21.98 -8.77
CA ARG A 333 -17.26 -22.26 -7.58
C ARG A 333 -18.24 -23.39 -7.86
N ASN A 334 -18.27 -24.40 -7.00
CA ASN A 334 -19.18 -25.55 -7.11
C ASN A 334 -19.12 -26.25 -8.49
N GLY A 335 -17.99 -26.18 -9.20
CA GLY A 335 -17.82 -26.76 -10.53
C GLY A 335 -18.47 -25.98 -11.68
N ASP A 336 -18.96 -24.76 -11.46
CA ASP A 336 -19.48 -23.89 -12.51
C ASP A 336 -18.33 -23.34 -13.38
N THR A 337 -18.05 -24.04 -14.49
CA THR A 337 -16.98 -23.68 -15.42
C THR A 337 -17.29 -22.46 -16.30
N ASP A 338 -18.55 -22.03 -16.34
CA ASP A 338 -18.96 -20.86 -17.12
C ASP A 338 -18.67 -19.56 -16.36
N ASN A 339 -18.33 -19.66 -15.07
CA ASN A 339 -18.17 -18.53 -14.18
C ASN A 339 -16.81 -18.56 -13.47
N LEU A 340 -15.78 -18.08 -14.17
CA LEU A 340 -14.45 -17.92 -13.60
C LEU A 340 -14.46 -16.83 -12.52
N ARG A 341 -14.11 -17.22 -11.29
CA ARG A 341 -13.98 -16.30 -10.14
C ARG A 341 -12.54 -16.18 -9.69
N MET A 342 -12.22 -15.08 -9.04
CA MET A 342 -10.93 -14.86 -8.37
C MET A 342 -11.21 -14.73 -6.88
N ASP A 343 -10.96 -15.80 -6.13
CA ASP A 343 -11.35 -15.89 -4.73
C ASP A 343 -10.14 -16.12 -3.83
N ALA A 344 -10.34 -15.76 -2.56
CA ALA A 344 -9.45 -16.04 -1.46
C ALA A 344 -9.17 -17.54 -1.37
N ALA A 345 -7.91 -17.87 -1.11
CA ALA A 345 -7.44 -19.23 -1.00
C ALA A 345 -6.27 -19.29 -0.02
N TYR A 346 -5.95 -20.51 0.40
CA TYR A 346 -4.69 -20.81 1.05
C TYR A 346 -4.06 -22.08 0.48
N TRP A 347 -2.76 -22.23 0.67
CA TRP A 347 -2.01 -23.43 0.30
C TRP A 347 -1.28 -23.97 1.51
N SER A 348 -1.36 -25.27 1.73
CA SER A 348 -0.66 -25.95 2.82
C SER A 348 -0.02 -27.23 2.31
N GLN A 349 1.07 -27.67 2.95
CA GLN A 349 1.75 -28.91 2.56
C GLN A 349 1.01 -30.12 3.13
N ASP A 350 0.88 -31.18 2.32
CA ASP A 350 0.45 -32.48 2.80
C ASP A 350 1.58 -33.24 3.53
N ALA A 351 1.31 -34.47 3.97
CA ALA A 351 2.30 -35.30 4.67
C ALA A 351 3.56 -35.63 3.84
N ASN A 352 3.53 -35.45 2.53
CA ASN A 352 4.68 -35.65 1.63
C ASN A 352 5.42 -34.33 1.33
N GLY A 353 4.98 -33.21 1.88
CA GLY A 353 5.54 -31.89 1.62
C GLY A 353 5.00 -31.23 0.34
N GLU A 354 3.99 -31.80 -0.31
CA GLU A 354 3.40 -31.21 -1.51
C GLU A 354 2.34 -30.18 -1.15
N TYR A 355 2.43 -28.98 -1.73
CA TYR A 355 1.41 -27.96 -1.55
C TYR A 355 0.08 -28.38 -2.17
N LYS A 356 -0.99 -28.28 -1.38
CA LYS A 356 -2.39 -28.45 -1.80
C LYS A 356 -3.10 -27.11 -1.76
N TYR A 357 -3.97 -26.90 -2.74
CA TYR A 357 -4.83 -25.74 -2.82
C TYR A 357 -6.07 -25.94 -1.94
N HIS A 358 -6.48 -24.87 -1.25
CA HIS A 358 -7.71 -24.81 -0.49
C HIS A 358 -8.46 -23.53 -0.82
N TRP A 359 -9.69 -23.66 -1.33
CA TRP A 359 -10.59 -22.54 -1.55
C TRP A 359 -11.17 -22.08 -0.22
N ILE A 360 -11.23 -20.77 0.01
CA ILE A 360 -11.95 -20.20 1.16
C ILE A 360 -13.41 -19.96 0.74
N PRO A 361 -14.39 -20.61 1.38
CA PRO A 361 -15.78 -20.47 0.99
C PRO A 361 -16.25 -19.03 1.15
N VAL A 362 -17.09 -18.57 0.23
CA VAL A 362 -17.70 -17.24 0.34
C VAL A 362 -18.74 -17.18 1.45
N VAL A 363 -18.89 -16.02 2.08
CA VAL A 363 -19.86 -15.82 3.16
C VAL A 363 -21.31 -16.05 2.68
N ASP A 364 -21.61 -15.60 1.46
CA ASP A 364 -22.87 -15.78 0.75
C ASP A 364 -22.65 -15.73 -0.78
N ASP A 365 -23.72 -16.00 -1.55
CA ASP A 365 -23.66 -16.10 -3.01
C ASP A 365 -23.50 -14.73 -3.71
N ASP A 366 -23.74 -13.62 -3.01
CA ASP A 366 -23.61 -12.25 -3.55
C ASP A 366 -22.15 -11.79 -3.65
N VAL A 367 -21.22 -12.52 -3.03
CA VAL A 367 -19.78 -12.23 -3.11
C VAL A 367 -19.30 -12.34 -4.56
N ARG A 368 -18.72 -11.26 -5.08
CA ARG A 368 -18.24 -11.23 -6.47
C ARG A 368 -16.82 -11.77 -6.58
N ASN A 369 -15.94 -11.34 -5.69
CA ASN A 369 -14.57 -11.82 -5.53
C ASN A 369 -14.12 -11.75 -4.06
N SER A 370 -13.04 -12.44 -3.74
CA SER A 370 -12.41 -12.36 -2.43
C SER A 370 -10.88 -12.49 -2.51
N ILE A 371 -10.20 -12.09 -1.45
CA ILE A 371 -8.75 -12.11 -1.32
C ILE A 371 -8.36 -12.32 0.14
N ALA A 372 -7.40 -13.21 0.40
CA ALA A 372 -6.71 -13.32 1.68
C ALA A 372 -5.43 -12.50 1.62
N TYR A 373 -5.16 -11.72 2.66
CA TYR A 373 -3.97 -10.87 2.73
C TYR A 373 -2.88 -11.52 3.57
N ASP A 374 -3.25 -12.05 4.74
CA ASP A 374 -2.27 -12.57 5.69
C ASP A 374 -2.83 -13.71 6.58
N ILE A 375 -1.93 -14.45 7.23
CA ILE A 375 -2.21 -15.57 8.13
C ILE A 375 -1.18 -15.65 9.26
N ASN A 376 -1.64 -15.76 10.50
CA ASN A 376 -0.77 -15.94 11.67
C ASN A 376 -0.43 -17.42 11.95
N ASP A 377 0.42 -17.67 12.95
CA ASP A 377 0.86 -19.02 13.32
C ASP A 377 -0.22 -19.85 14.02
N ALA A 378 -1.26 -19.20 14.55
CA ALA A 378 -2.45 -19.87 15.05
C ALA A 378 -3.38 -20.36 13.92
N GLY A 379 -3.05 -20.10 12.65
CA GLY A 379 -3.86 -20.49 11.50
C GLY A 379 -5.06 -19.59 11.23
N LEU A 380 -5.10 -18.41 11.86
CA LEU A 380 -6.11 -17.38 11.59
C LEU A 380 -5.68 -16.57 10.37
N LEU A 381 -6.47 -16.66 9.31
CA LEU A 381 -6.29 -15.95 8.06
C LEU A 381 -7.23 -14.76 8.00
N VAL A 382 -6.73 -13.63 7.50
CA VAL A 382 -7.50 -12.40 7.30
C VAL A 382 -7.59 -12.03 5.83
N GLY A 383 -8.75 -11.53 5.43
CA GLY A 383 -9.01 -11.19 4.03
C GLY A 383 -10.13 -10.19 3.86
N SER A 384 -10.46 -9.89 2.61
CA SER A 384 -11.67 -9.16 2.27
C SER A 384 -12.41 -9.79 1.10
N TYR A 385 -13.71 -9.57 1.04
CA TYR A 385 -14.52 -9.86 -0.14
C TYR A 385 -15.28 -8.62 -0.57
N ASN A 386 -15.74 -8.58 -1.82
CA ASN A 386 -16.65 -7.52 -2.27
C ASN A 386 -18.05 -8.05 -2.56
N LYS A 387 -19.07 -7.27 -2.18
CA LYS A 387 -20.47 -7.56 -2.49
C LYS A 387 -21.29 -6.27 -2.55
N TYR A 388 -22.52 -6.36 -3.04
CA TYR A 388 -23.44 -5.23 -3.00
C TYR A 388 -24.01 -5.04 -1.59
N ILE A 389 -23.85 -3.84 -1.04
CA ILE A 389 -24.49 -3.39 0.20
C ILE A 389 -25.20 -2.08 -0.11
N GLN A 390 -26.52 -2.06 0.05
CA GLN A 390 -27.38 -0.91 -0.29
C GLN A 390 -27.17 -0.37 -1.72
N GLY A 391 -26.95 -1.26 -2.68
CA GLY A 391 -26.78 -0.91 -4.11
C GLY A 391 -25.35 -0.54 -4.54
N TYR A 392 -24.38 -0.52 -3.62
CA TYR A 392 -22.98 -0.19 -3.92
C TYR A 392 -22.07 -1.37 -3.63
N ILE A 393 -21.02 -1.56 -4.44
CA ILE A 393 -20.00 -2.57 -4.17
C ILE A 393 -19.18 -2.09 -2.97
N ARG A 394 -19.13 -2.91 -1.91
CA ARG A 394 -18.35 -2.66 -0.70
C ARG A 394 -17.43 -3.84 -0.43
N ASP A 395 -16.19 -3.52 -0.07
CA ASP A 395 -15.23 -4.50 0.43
C ASP A 395 -15.46 -4.71 1.93
N LYS A 396 -15.53 -5.95 2.41
CA LYS A 396 -15.66 -6.25 3.83
C LYS A 396 -14.55 -7.18 4.29
N PHE A 397 -13.92 -6.80 5.40
CA PHE A 397 -13.00 -7.62 6.17
C PHE A 397 -13.66 -8.93 6.65
N PHE A 398 -12.95 -10.05 6.51
CA PHE A 398 -13.29 -11.32 7.14
C PHE A 398 -12.08 -11.96 7.83
N ILE A 399 -12.38 -12.86 8.78
CA ILE A 399 -11.43 -13.77 9.43
C ILE A 399 -11.85 -15.21 9.12
N TYR A 400 -10.88 -16.09 8.93
CA TYR A 400 -11.10 -17.51 8.65
C TYR A 400 -10.10 -18.38 9.40
N ASP A 401 -10.58 -19.45 10.04
CA ASP A 401 -9.72 -20.41 10.75
C ASP A 401 -9.37 -21.57 9.83
N THR A 402 -8.12 -21.63 9.39
CA THR A 402 -7.63 -22.69 8.48
C THR A 402 -7.52 -24.05 9.14
N ASN A 403 -7.52 -24.11 10.48
CA ASN A 403 -7.57 -25.37 11.23
C ASN A 403 -8.99 -25.94 11.32
N ASN A 404 -10.01 -25.15 10.97
CA ASN A 404 -11.40 -25.57 10.92
C ASN A 404 -12.05 -25.22 9.56
N PRO A 405 -11.58 -25.86 8.47
CA PRO A 405 -11.89 -25.46 7.11
C PRO A 405 -13.34 -25.73 6.67
N GLU A 406 -14.11 -26.45 7.48
CA GLU A 406 -15.54 -26.69 7.24
C GLU A 406 -16.42 -25.50 7.63
N THR A 407 -15.84 -24.48 8.29
CA THR A 407 -16.56 -23.28 8.71
C THR A 407 -16.57 -22.20 7.62
N LYS A 408 -17.50 -21.25 7.73
CA LYS A 408 -17.51 -20.07 6.87
C LYS A 408 -16.65 -18.95 7.47
N PRO A 409 -16.11 -18.04 6.64
CA PRO A 409 -15.48 -16.83 7.15
C PRO A 409 -16.43 -16.00 8.01
N VAL A 410 -15.88 -15.39 9.06
CA VAL A 410 -16.59 -14.48 9.97
C VAL A 410 -16.30 -13.05 9.53
N THR A 411 -17.36 -12.27 9.28
CA THR A 411 -17.26 -10.82 9.00
C THR A 411 -17.54 -10.06 10.28
N PRO A 412 -16.56 -9.36 10.89
CA PRO A 412 -16.83 -8.50 12.02
C PRO A 412 -17.80 -7.36 11.66
N ASN A 413 -18.57 -6.92 12.64
CA ASN A 413 -19.19 -5.61 12.52
C ASN A 413 -18.08 -4.55 12.62
N ASP A 414 -18.21 -3.48 11.86
CA ASP A 414 -17.26 -2.37 11.83
C ASP A 414 -17.48 -1.45 13.06
N PHE A 415 -17.58 -0.13 12.91
CA PHE A 415 -17.79 0.78 14.05
C PHE A 415 -19.20 0.72 14.66
N TYR A 416 -20.01 -0.27 14.30
CA TYR A 416 -21.42 -0.39 14.66
C TYR A 416 -21.75 -1.80 15.17
N ASN A 417 -22.92 -1.96 15.79
CA ASN A 417 -23.40 -3.27 16.25
C ASN A 417 -23.89 -4.18 15.12
N THR A 418 -23.89 -3.68 13.89
CA THR A 418 -24.32 -4.38 12.66
C THR A 418 -23.41 -3.97 11.52
N MET A 419 -23.25 -4.85 10.54
CA MET A 419 -22.50 -4.56 9.31
C MET A 419 -22.99 -3.28 8.64
N SER A 420 -22.10 -2.29 8.50
CA SER A 420 -22.39 -1.05 7.77
C SER A 420 -22.02 -1.12 6.28
N ASP A 421 -22.35 -0.07 5.53
CA ASP A 421 -21.94 0.12 4.15
C ASP A 421 -20.53 0.74 4.00
N LEU A 422 -19.73 0.79 5.07
CA LEU A 422 -18.33 1.19 5.00
C LEU A 422 -17.47 0.05 4.45
N SER A 423 -16.60 0.37 3.49
CA SER A 423 -15.63 -0.60 2.97
C SER A 423 -14.46 -0.78 3.95
N SER A 424 -14.12 -2.02 4.32
CA SER A 424 -12.99 -2.35 5.19
C SER A 424 -12.07 -3.42 4.58
N LYS A 425 -10.75 -3.26 4.76
CA LYS A 425 -9.74 -4.24 4.31
C LYS A 425 -8.66 -4.44 5.38
N PRO A 426 -8.43 -5.68 5.84
CA PRO A 426 -7.28 -5.96 6.70
C PRO A 426 -5.99 -5.94 5.87
N ARG A 427 -4.87 -5.83 6.55
CA ARG A 427 -3.53 -5.90 5.97
C ARG A 427 -2.68 -6.98 6.62
N ASP A 428 -2.72 -7.08 7.94
CA ASP A 428 -1.83 -7.94 8.73
C ASP A 428 -2.54 -8.45 10.02
N ILE A 429 -2.06 -9.56 10.56
CA ILE A 429 -2.55 -10.18 11.81
C ILE A 429 -1.40 -10.75 12.66
N ASN A 430 -1.31 -10.34 13.92
CA ASN A 430 -0.35 -10.95 14.86
C ASN A 430 -0.90 -12.22 15.54
N ASN A 431 -0.05 -12.93 16.30
CA ASN A 431 -0.44 -14.16 17.01
C ASN A 431 -1.35 -13.93 18.22
N LYS A 432 -1.57 -12.68 18.63
CA LYS A 432 -2.61 -12.32 19.61
C LYS A 432 -4.01 -12.19 18.98
N GLY A 433 -4.12 -12.38 17.65
CA GLY A 433 -5.38 -12.23 16.94
C GLY A 433 -5.79 -10.76 16.74
N GLN A 434 -4.83 -9.85 16.82
CA GLN A 434 -5.06 -8.43 16.51
C GLN A 434 -4.83 -8.20 15.02
N VAL A 435 -5.81 -7.58 14.37
CA VAL A 435 -5.83 -7.35 12.92
C VAL A 435 -5.81 -5.86 12.67
N VAL A 436 -4.93 -5.43 11.78
CA VAL A 436 -4.84 -4.02 11.37
C VAL A 436 -5.19 -3.85 9.90
N GLY A 437 -5.62 -2.64 9.52
CA GLY A 437 -5.96 -2.33 8.14
C GLY A 437 -6.52 -0.92 7.98
N TYR A 438 -7.41 -0.74 7.00
CA TYR A 438 -8.14 0.51 6.80
C TYR A 438 -9.64 0.30 6.55
N ILE A 439 -10.41 1.34 6.86
CA ILE A 439 -11.86 1.39 6.66
C ILE A 439 -12.29 2.79 6.22
N GLU A 440 -13.33 2.88 5.38
CA GLU A 440 -14.00 4.15 5.08
C GLU A 440 -14.55 4.80 6.36
N SER A 441 -14.43 6.12 6.51
CA SER A 441 -14.88 6.84 7.71
C SER A 441 -16.17 7.64 7.52
N THR A 442 -16.77 7.65 6.33
CA THR A 442 -18.00 8.42 6.08
C THR A 442 -19.00 7.64 5.23
N HIS A 443 -20.29 8.00 5.35
CA HIS A 443 -21.37 7.39 4.60
C HIS A 443 -21.75 8.15 3.32
N ASP A 444 -21.06 9.24 2.99
CA ASP A 444 -21.32 10.02 1.77
C ASP A 444 -21.03 9.14 0.53
N LYS A 445 -22.07 8.85 -0.26
CA LYS A 445 -21.97 7.96 -1.44
C LYS A 445 -21.67 8.73 -2.72
N ASP A 446 -21.83 10.05 -2.71
CA ASP A 446 -21.70 10.90 -3.88
C ASP A 446 -20.25 11.42 -4.04
N LYS A 447 -19.41 11.19 -3.04
CA LYS A 447 -17.99 11.57 -3.02
C LYS A 447 -17.08 10.38 -2.68
N PRO A 448 -15.80 10.41 -3.10
CA PRO A 448 -14.80 9.51 -2.54
C PRO A 448 -14.79 9.62 -1.01
N ARG A 449 -14.90 8.47 -0.34
CA ARG A 449 -14.96 8.41 1.12
C ARG A 449 -13.54 8.41 1.70
N PRO A 450 -13.23 9.29 2.67
CA PRO A 450 -11.98 9.24 3.40
C PRO A 450 -11.81 7.88 4.12
N LYS A 451 -10.55 7.53 4.40
CA LYS A 451 -10.19 6.28 5.07
C LYS A 451 -9.46 6.57 6.38
N VAL A 452 -9.63 5.68 7.34
CA VAL A 452 -8.92 5.67 8.62
C VAL A 452 -8.33 4.29 8.86
N GLY A 453 -7.21 4.24 9.58
CA GLY A 453 -6.66 2.99 10.08
C GLY A 453 -7.56 2.36 11.15
N PHE A 454 -7.64 1.03 11.19
CA PHE A 454 -8.35 0.31 12.24
C PHE A 454 -7.45 -0.72 12.96
N LEU A 455 -7.82 -1.03 14.19
CA LEU A 455 -7.38 -2.19 14.96
C LEU A 455 -8.61 -3.01 15.33
N PHE A 456 -8.62 -4.29 14.97
CA PHE A 456 -9.64 -5.24 15.39
C PHE A 456 -9.02 -6.29 16.31
N ASP A 457 -9.63 -6.54 17.45
CA ASP A 457 -9.20 -7.57 18.40
C ASP A 457 -10.15 -8.78 18.33
N LYS A 458 -9.62 -9.94 17.98
CA LYS A 458 -10.42 -11.16 17.78
C LYS A 458 -10.99 -11.75 19.06
N GLU A 459 -10.36 -11.52 20.21
CA GLU A 459 -10.79 -12.05 21.50
C GLU A 459 -11.97 -11.25 22.05
N SER A 460 -11.87 -9.91 22.02
CA SER A 460 -12.96 -9.03 22.47
C SER A 460 -14.04 -8.82 21.40
N GLY A 461 -13.68 -8.96 20.12
CA GLY A 461 -14.52 -8.60 18.98
C GLY A 461 -14.60 -7.09 18.74
N GLU A 462 -13.75 -6.30 19.40
CA GLU A 462 -13.74 -4.84 19.31
C GLU A 462 -13.11 -4.37 17.99
N PHE A 463 -13.80 -3.47 17.28
CA PHE A 463 -13.33 -2.84 16.05
C PHE A 463 -13.10 -1.34 16.31
N SER A 464 -11.84 -0.95 16.44
CA SER A 464 -11.43 0.38 16.88
C SER A 464 -10.85 1.22 15.75
N ASN A 465 -11.22 2.49 15.69
CA ASN A 465 -10.54 3.48 14.83
C ASN A 465 -9.23 3.86 15.50
N LEU A 466 -8.10 3.65 14.84
CA LEU A 466 -6.77 3.94 15.41
C LEU A 466 -6.64 5.39 15.86
N ASN A 467 -7.25 6.35 15.15
CA ASN A 467 -7.21 7.77 15.51
C ASN A 467 -7.90 8.09 16.84
N LYS A 468 -8.76 7.20 17.35
CA LYS A 468 -9.39 7.31 18.68
C LYS A 468 -8.55 6.69 19.78
N LEU A 469 -7.52 5.94 19.42
CA LEU A 469 -6.59 5.33 20.35
C LEU A 469 -5.32 6.18 20.54
N LEU A 470 -5.11 7.22 19.72
CA LEU A 470 -3.93 8.08 19.77
C LEU A 470 -3.92 9.03 20.96
N THR A 471 -2.73 9.35 21.50
CA THR A 471 -2.51 10.48 22.41
C THR A 471 -2.80 11.83 21.71
N CYS A 472 -3.02 12.91 22.47
CA CYS A 472 -3.35 14.20 21.87
C CYS A 472 -2.17 14.79 21.09
N GLU A 473 -0.95 14.61 21.59
CA GLU A 473 0.29 14.98 20.91
C GLU A 473 0.42 14.27 19.57
N SER A 474 0.10 12.96 19.53
CA SER A 474 0.12 12.14 18.31
C SER A 474 -0.90 12.60 17.26
N LYS A 475 -1.93 13.34 17.67
CA LYS A 475 -2.92 13.95 16.77
C LYS A 475 -2.50 15.35 16.31
N GLY A 476 -1.48 15.96 16.90
CA GLY A 476 -1.06 17.34 16.61
C GLY A 476 -1.60 18.39 17.58
N TYR A 477 -1.95 18.00 18.81
CA TYR A 477 -2.36 18.92 19.86
C TYR A 477 -1.26 19.17 20.89
N GLU A 478 -1.20 20.38 21.41
CA GLU A 478 -0.34 20.79 22.52
C GLU A 478 -1.17 21.48 23.59
N LYS A 479 -0.65 21.56 24.83
CA LYS A 479 -1.29 22.32 25.91
C LYS A 479 -0.89 23.79 25.84
N ASP A 480 -1.87 24.68 25.95
CA ASP A 480 -1.62 26.12 26.16
C ASP A 480 -1.13 26.42 27.58
N ALA A 481 -0.88 27.71 27.87
CA ALA A 481 -0.39 28.14 29.19
C ALA A 481 -1.41 27.87 30.32
N GLU A 482 -2.68 27.73 29.98
CA GLU A 482 -3.80 27.42 30.86
C GLU A 482 -4.07 25.92 30.98
N GLY A 483 -3.33 25.08 30.24
CA GLY A 483 -3.44 23.63 30.25
C GLY A 483 -4.53 23.06 29.32
N ASN A 484 -5.16 23.88 28.48
CA ASN A 484 -6.14 23.41 27.49
C ASN A 484 -5.45 22.90 26.24
N TRP A 485 -6.04 21.89 25.61
CA TRP A 485 -5.57 21.39 24.33
C TRP A 485 -5.90 22.37 23.21
N LYS A 486 -4.88 22.75 22.43
CA LYS A 486 -5.01 23.49 21.17
C LYS A 486 -4.22 22.78 20.08
N ARG A 487 -4.58 23.00 18.82
CA ARG A 487 -3.78 22.51 17.69
C ARG A 487 -2.42 23.20 17.69
N HIS A 488 -1.35 22.44 17.44
CA HIS A 488 -0.03 23.01 17.24
C HIS A 488 -0.05 23.88 15.97
N GLU A 489 0.48 25.10 16.07
CA GLU A 489 0.56 26.06 14.97
C GLU A 489 1.99 26.09 14.42
N VAL A 490 2.13 25.72 13.15
CA VAL A 490 3.41 25.75 12.43
C VAL A 490 3.56 27.09 11.74
N SER A 491 4.75 27.69 11.87
CA SER A 491 5.13 28.92 11.17
C SER A 491 6.08 28.62 10.01
N VAL A 492 5.77 29.10 8.81
CA VAL A 492 6.61 29.00 7.61
C VAL A 492 6.86 30.37 7.03
N GLU A 493 8.05 30.63 6.50
CA GLU A 493 8.37 31.87 5.80
C GLU A 493 8.26 31.67 4.29
N ASP A 494 7.49 32.51 3.60
CA ASP A 494 7.30 32.41 2.16
C ASP A 494 8.34 33.19 1.34
N GLY A 495 8.27 33.06 0.01
CA GLY A 495 9.09 33.82 -0.96
C GLY A 495 9.03 35.35 -0.82
N SER A 496 8.01 35.89 -0.16
CA SER A 496 7.86 37.33 0.09
C SER A 496 8.54 37.79 1.39
N GLY A 497 9.08 36.86 2.19
CA GLY A 497 9.59 37.11 3.54
C GLY A 497 8.49 37.23 4.58
N LYS A 498 7.25 36.84 4.26
CA LYS A 498 6.12 36.86 5.20
C LYS A 498 6.08 35.53 5.96
N THR A 499 5.97 35.61 7.28
CA THR A 499 5.64 34.46 8.12
C THR A 499 4.14 34.14 7.99
N LEU A 500 3.84 32.93 7.58
CA LEU A 500 2.51 32.34 7.45
C LEU A 500 2.35 31.26 8.50
N THR A 501 1.13 31.06 9.00
CA THR A 501 0.84 30.02 9.98
C THR A 501 -0.26 29.06 9.52
N TYR A 502 -0.17 27.80 9.94
CA TYR A 502 -1.21 26.79 9.76
C TYR A 502 -1.21 25.78 10.90
N ASN A 503 -2.33 25.09 11.10
CA ASN A 503 -2.47 24.08 12.16
C ASN A 503 -2.01 22.70 11.68
N THR A 504 -1.25 22.01 12.53
CA THR A 504 -0.92 20.60 12.34
C THR A 504 -2.16 19.73 12.49
N ASP A 505 -2.25 18.73 11.63
CA ASP A 505 -3.29 17.72 11.65
C ASP A 505 -2.70 16.40 11.15
N ILE A 506 -2.69 15.39 12.02
CA ILE A 506 -2.13 14.06 11.76
C ILE A 506 -3.25 13.04 11.84
N VAL A 507 -3.50 12.34 10.74
CA VAL A 507 -4.58 11.34 10.64
C VAL A 507 -4.01 10.03 10.13
N VAL A 508 -4.06 8.97 10.94
CA VAL A 508 -3.69 7.62 10.52
C VAL A 508 -4.76 7.09 9.56
N VAL A 509 -4.39 6.88 8.30
CA VAL A 509 -5.32 6.49 7.24
C VAL A 509 -5.27 5.00 6.91
N GLU A 510 -4.16 4.35 7.22
CA GLU A 510 -3.92 2.93 6.94
C GLU A 510 -2.88 2.37 7.91
N ALA A 511 -3.15 1.19 8.46
CA ALA A 511 -2.17 0.38 9.16
C ALA A 511 -1.84 -0.85 8.31
N ASN A 512 -0.56 -1.04 8.00
CA ASN A 512 -0.10 -2.05 7.05
C ASN A 512 0.50 -3.28 7.72
N SER A 513 1.15 -3.11 8.88
CA SER A 513 1.73 -4.23 9.64
C SER A 513 1.64 -4.02 11.14
N ILE A 514 1.54 -5.12 11.90
CA ILE A 514 1.52 -5.18 13.36
C ILE A 514 2.40 -6.34 13.85
N ASN A 515 3.34 -6.05 14.74
CA ASN A 515 4.16 -7.11 15.35
C ASN A 515 3.51 -7.67 16.65
N GLU A 516 4.22 -8.58 17.31
CA GLU A 516 3.73 -9.24 18.52
C GLU A 516 3.72 -8.34 19.77
N ASP A 517 4.49 -7.25 19.81
CA ASP A 517 4.41 -6.31 20.92
C ASP A 517 3.23 -5.32 20.78
N GLY A 518 2.64 -5.27 19.59
CA GLY A 518 1.51 -4.41 19.23
C GLY A 518 1.93 -3.13 18.53
N THR A 519 3.22 -2.96 18.19
CA THR A 519 3.72 -1.87 17.35
C THR A 519 3.14 -1.99 15.95
N ILE A 520 2.61 -0.89 15.44
CA ILE A 520 1.96 -0.80 14.14
C ILE A 520 2.77 0.12 13.23
N VAL A 521 2.97 -0.30 12.00
CA VAL A 521 3.52 0.54 10.92
C VAL A 521 2.49 0.74 9.83
N GLY A 522 2.39 1.97 9.32
CA GLY A 522 1.39 2.30 8.31
C GLY A 522 1.62 3.63 7.63
N THR A 523 0.52 4.27 7.25
CA THR A 523 0.50 5.59 6.61
C THR A 523 -0.40 6.54 7.37
N ALA A 524 0.09 7.74 7.62
CA ALA A 524 -0.69 8.87 8.10
C ALA A 524 -0.65 10.03 7.10
N PHE A 525 -1.67 10.86 7.14
CA PHE A 525 -1.73 12.13 6.42
C PHE A 525 -1.34 13.26 7.35
N ILE A 526 -0.43 14.11 6.88
CA ILE A 526 -0.07 15.38 7.52
C ILE A 526 -0.48 16.55 6.64
N ARG A 527 -0.84 17.68 7.25
CA ARG A 527 -1.07 18.92 6.50
C ARG A 527 0.26 19.61 6.16
N LYS A 528 0.41 19.99 4.90
CA LYS A 528 1.50 20.86 4.43
C LYS A 528 0.93 21.93 3.49
N PRO A 529 1.50 23.15 3.48
CA PRO A 529 1.09 24.21 2.56
C PRO A 529 1.45 23.87 1.10
N SER A 530 0.64 24.34 0.17
CA SER A 530 0.83 24.13 -1.27
C SER A 530 1.63 25.28 -1.86
N TYR A 531 2.65 24.99 -2.67
CA TYR A 531 3.40 26.02 -3.37
C TYR A 531 2.59 26.62 -4.52
N GLN A 532 2.91 27.87 -4.85
CA GLN A 532 2.35 28.57 -6.00
C GLN A 532 3.11 28.21 -7.28
N PHE A 533 2.34 27.94 -8.35
CA PHE A 533 2.87 27.69 -9.69
C PHE A 533 2.38 28.73 -10.69
N ASP A 534 3.20 29.02 -11.71
CA ASP A 534 2.82 29.88 -12.84
C ASP A 534 1.92 29.15 -13.86
N ASP A 535 1.43 29.87 -14.87
CA ASP A 535 0.58 29.32 -15.94
C ASP A 535 1.28 28.22 -16.78
N LYS A 536 2.60 28.06 -16.64
CA LYS A 536 3.42 27.05 -17.32
C LYS A 536 3.74 25.86 -16.40
N GLY A 537 3.33 25.89 -15.13
CA GLY A 537 3.56 24.86 -14.14
C GLY A 537 4.93 24.93 -13.46
N ASN A 538 5.65 26.05 -13.57
CA ASN A 538 6.91 26.26 -12.85
C ASN A 538 6.65 26.85 -11.46
N LEU A 539 7.49 26.50 -10.50
CA LEU A 539 7.44 27.03 -9.15
C LEU A 539 7.68 28.55 -9.17
N VAL A 540 6.86 29.31 -8.46
CA VAL A 540 7.09 30.75 -8.30
C VAL A 540 8.00 30.98 -7.09
N VAL A 541 9.19 31.52 -7.34
CA VAL A 541 10.20 31.84 -6.32
C VAL A 541 10.21 33.35 -6.09
N GLY A 542 10.25 33.76 -4.82
CA GLY A 542 10.31 35.17 -4.45
C GLY A 542 11.74 35.70 -4.31
N ASP A 543 11.86 36.99 -3.98
CA ASP A 543 13.14 37.72 -3.99
C ASP A 543 14.17 37.20 -2.96
N ASN A 544 13.72 36.46 -1.95
CA ASN A 544 14.56 35.82 -0.94
C ASN A 544 15.01 34.40 -1.32
N GLY A 545 14.76 33.95 -2.55
CA GLY A 545 15.13 32.61 -3.03
C GLY A 545 14.19 31.48 -2.55
N LYS A 546 13.15 31.79 -1.76
CA LYS A 546 12.17 30.80 -1.29
C LYS A 546 10.94 30.73 -2.19
N PRO A 547 10.27 29.57 -2.26
CA PRO A 547 9.01 29.43 -2.98
C PRO A 547 7.88 30.24 -2.33
N LEU A 548 6.98 30.77 -3.14
CA LEU A 548 5.71 31.33 -2.67
C LEU A 548 4.69 30.22 -2.40
N PHE A 549 3.82 30.43 -1.41
CA PHE A 549 2.70 29.54 -1.13
C PHE A 549 1.41 30.06 -1.75
N GLU A 550 0.52 29.15 -2.12
CA GLU A 550 -0.86 29.52 -2.46
C GLU A 550 -1.57 30.07 -1.21
N LEU A 551 -2.20 31.23 -1.34
CA LEU A 551 -2.92 31.87 -0.24
C LEU A 551 -4.43 31.86 -0.49
N ASN A 552 -5.21 31.62 0.55
CA ASN A 552 -6.66 31.77 0.50
C ASN A 552 -7.09 33.25 0.58
N GLY A 553 -8.40 33.53 0.46
CA GLY A 553 -8.95 34.89 0.53
C GLY A 553 -8.69 35.65 1.84
N ASN A 554 -8.25 34.95 2.90
CA ASN A 554 -7.88 35.53 4.19
C ASN A 554 -6.37 35.71 4.34
N GLY A 555 -5.57 35.39 3.30
CA GLY A 555 -4.12 35.51 3.31
C GLY A 555 -3.39 34.42 4.11
N GLN A 556 -4.06 33.30 4.40
CA GLN A 556 -3.48 32.10 5.03
C GLN A 556 -3.08 31.08 3.95
N PRO A 557 -2.06 30.24 4.21
CA PRO A 557 -1.62 29.25 3.24
C PRO A 557 -2.70 28.19 2.98
N VAL A 558 -2.88 27.83 1.71
CA VAL A 558 -3.71 26.69 1.29
C VAL A 558 -2.96 25.41 1.63
N THR A 559 -3.55 24.56 2.47
CA THR A 559 -2.94 23.30 2.91
C THR A 559 -3.61 22.10 2.25
N SER A 560 -2.83 21.02 2.09
CA SER A 560 -3.33 19.72 1.62
C SER A 560 -2.63 18.59 2.39
N TYR A 561 -3.22 17.40 2.33
CA TYR A 561 -2.68 16.21 2.98
C TYR A 561 -1.53 15.59 2.18
N LEU A 562 -0.47 15.23 2.89
CA LEU A 562 0.66 14.45 2.39
C LEU A 562 0.78 13.12 3.13
N PRO A 563 0.87 11.99 2.42
CA PRO A 563 1.17 10.68 3.01
C PRO A 563 2.59 10.62 3.59
N ARG A 564 2.70 10.11 4.81
CA ARG A 564 3.96 9.78 5.50
C ARG A 564 3.85 8.41 6.15
N MET A 565 4.98 7.71 6.21
CA MET A 565 5.13 6.54 7.06
C MET A 565 4.90 6.95 8.52
N VAL A 566 4.12 6.16 9.25
CA VAL A 566 3.83 6.37 10.67
C VAL A 566 4.14 5.10 11.44
N VAL A 567 4.70 5.26 12.64
CA VAL A 567 4.97 4.18 13.59
C VAL A 567 4.17 4.45 14.86
N LEU A 568 3.28 3.53 15.23
CA LEU A 568 2.45 3.61 16.43
C LEU A 568 2.94 2.58 17.44
N LYS A 569 3.32 3.02 18.64
CA LYS A 569 3.66 2.11 19.75
C LYS A 569 2.58 2.13 20.83
N PRO A 570 2.22 0.97 21.41
CA PRO A 570 1.36 0.93 22.58
C PRO A 570 1.99 1.73 23.74
N ASN A 571 1.23 2.65 24.32
CA ASN A 571 1.61 3.44 25.47
C ASN A 571 0.74 3.04 26.67
N SER A 572 1.31 2.25 27.58
CA SER A 572 0.58 1.74 28.76
C SER A 572 0.25 2.81 29.81
N ASN A 573 0.90 3.97 29.75
CA ASN A 573 0.74 5.05 30.73
C ASN A 573 0.01 6.27 30.13
N GLY A 574 -0.29 6.25 28.83
CA GLY A 574 -0.95 7.32 28.11
C GLY A 574 -2.47 7.28 28.26
N GLU A 575 -3.11 8.40 27.96
CA GLU A 575 -4.55 8.50 27.82
C GLU A 575 -4.89 8.80 26.36
N ALA A 576 -5.92 8.13 25.84
CA ALA A 576 -6.44 8.42 24.51
C ALA A 576 -6.96 9.86 24.45
N CYS A 577 -6.72 10.53 23.34
CA CYS A 577 -7.10 11.92 23.19
C CYS A 577 -8.62 12.09 23.20
N THR A 578 -9.10 12.97 24.07
CA THR A 578 -10.53 13.30 24.18
C THR A 578 -10.97 14.40 23.22
N GLN A 579 -10.03 15.02 22.50
CA GLN A 579 -10.34 16.02 21.48
C GLN A 579 -10.97 15.35 20.25
N VAL A 580 -12.19 15.77 19.93
CA VAL A 580 -12.95 15.31 18.78
C VAL A 580 -12.74 16.29 17.64
N ASP A 581 -12.26 15.77 16.51
CA ASP A 581 -12.07 16.56 15.30
C ASP A 581 -13.41 16.86 14.63
N ASP A 582 -13.48 17.97 13.89
CA ASP A 582 -14.71 18.40 13.24
C ASP A 582 -15.26 17.39 12.21
N ASP A 583 -14.39 16.51 11.70
CA ASP A 583 -14.68 15.48 10.70
C ASP A 583 -14.78 14.04 11.30
N ASP A 584 -14.83 13.88 12.63
CA ASP A 584 -14.97 12.55 13.26
C ASP A 584 -16.35 11.94 12.94
N ILE A 585 -16.36 10.67 12.51
CA ILE A 585 -17.59 9.87 12.26
C ILE A 585 -18.51 9.78 13.49
N ASN A 586 -17.96 9.93 14.69
CA ASN A 586 -18.72 9.94 15.95
C ASN A 586 -19.10 11.35 16.43
N LYS A 587 -18.76 12.42 15.69
CA LYS A 587 -19.24 13.76 16.03
C LYS A 587 -20.77 13.72 16.07
N PRO A 588 -21.42 14.06 17.20
CA PRO A 588 -22.87 14.17 17.24
C PRO A 588 -23.30 15.13 16.13
N PHE A 589 -24.30 14.76 15.34
CA PHE A 589 -24.84 15.65 14.32
C PHE A 589 -25.40 16.92 15.00
N GLU A 590 -24.59 17.97 15.08
CA GLU A 590 -25.07 19.29 15.43
C GLU A 590 -25.90 19.80 14.26
N ARG A 591 -27.22 19.75 14.43
CA ARG A 591 -28.14 20.53 13.60
C ARG A 591 -27.73 22.00 13.73
N SER A 592 -27.02 22.54 12.75
CA SER A 592 -26.96 23.97 12.48
C SER A 592 -28.33 24.42 11.94
N GLY A 593 -29.31 24.41 12.84
CA GLY A 593 -30.66 24.89 12.60
C GLY A 593 -30.75 26.39 12.80
N ALA A 594 -31.41 27.03 11.83
CA ALA A 594 -32.01 28.37 11.88
C ALA A 594 -31.13 29.59 11.54
N ALA A 595 -30.73 29.70 10.26
CA ALA A 595 -30.62 31.00 9.60
C ALA A 595 -31.35 31.10 8.25
N SER A 596 -32.05 30.04 7.81
CA SER A 596 -32.70 29.98 6.49
C SER A 596 -34.24 30.02 6.53
N PHE A 597 -34.87 30.32 7.68
CA PHE A 597 -36.34 30.46 7.77
C PHE A 597 -36.83 31.90 8.03
N GLY A 598 -35.94 32.87 8.27
CA GLY A 598 -36.32 34.27 8.48
C GLY A 598 -36.87 34.98 7.23
N TRP A 599 -36.48 34.51 6.04
CA TRP A 599 -36.92 35.11 4.76
C TRP A 599 -38.30 34.61 4.29
N LEU A 600 -38.82 33.52 4.87
CA LEU A 600 -40.16 33.00 4.56
C LEU A 600 -41.28 33.68 5.36
N ALA A 601 -40.94 34.47 6.38
CA ALA A 601 -41.89 35.30 7.13
C ALA A 601 -42.13 36.69 6.49
N LEU A 602 -41.43 37.01 5.40
CA LEU A 602 -41.55 38.30 4.67
C LEU A 602 -42.46 38.26 3.43
N LEU A 603 -43.24 37.19 3.23
CA LEU A 603 -44.23 37.12 2.15
C LEU A 603 -45.67 37.26 2.66
N PRO A 604 -46.11 38.50 2.89
CA PRO A 604 -47.39 38.96 2.36
C PRO A 604 -47.12 40.09 1.35
N LEU A 605 -48.00 40.22 0.34
CA LEU A 605 -48.15 41.41 -0.55
C LEU A 605 -47.68 41.33 -2.02
N ILE A 606 -47.62 40.16 -2.68
CA ILE A 606 -47.61 40.12 -4.16
C ILE A 606 -48.66 39.14 -4.69
N TRP A 607 -49.92 39.39 -4.32
CA TRP A 607 -51.08 38.93 -5.09
C TRP A 607 -51.97 40.12 -5.42
N TRP A 608 -51.41 41.09 -6.16
CA TRP A 608 -52.21 42.13 -6.77
C TRP A 608 -51.54 42.74 -8.00
N ARG A 609 -51.78 42.14 -9.18
CA ARG A 609 -52.33 42.82 -10.38
C ARG A 609 -52.01 42.06 -11.68
N ARG A 610 -53.11 41.60 -12.31
CA ARG A 610 -53.47 41.71 -13.74
C ARG A 610 -52.58 40.96 -14.76
N ARG A 611 -53.15 40.30 -15.77
CA ARG A 611 -54.03 40.93 -16.77
C ARG A 611 -55.02 39.96 -17.42
N LYS A 612 -56.22 40.50 -17.66
CA LYS A 612 -57.03 40.21 -18.85
C LYS A 612 -56.27 40.72 -20.08
N ILE A 613 -55.99 39.85 -21.04
CA ILE A 613 -56.55 39.71 -22.40
C ILE A 613 -55.75 38.60 -23.05
#